data_AF-U3J8N4-F1
#
_entry.id   AF-U3J8N4-F1
#
_cell.length_a   1.000
_cell.length_b   1.000
_cell.length_c   1.000
_cell.angle_alpha   90.00
_cell.angle_beta   90.00
_cell.angle_gamma   90.00
#
_symmetry.space_group_name_H-M   'P 1'
#
loop_
_entity.id
_entity.type
_entity.pdbx_description
1 polymer ?
#
loop_
_entity_poly.entity_id
_entity_poly.type
_entity_poly.pdbx_seq_one_letter_code
_entity_poly.pdbx_strand_id
1 'polypeptide(L)'
;RVSGLPLCPIDNLLATGAPLTEPAPPPPPLPPSAPPPTAVTQTASAAAQPRSPPSAPLIGWRGRAAGAAPPTLRCWRCVAVATGPSPHRATTPAAAGSPSTERLREGDISLCRNLRVLYLYDNRISQIQNLGFASNITHLYLQNNCISCIENLSSLKNLEKLYLGGNYITVVEGLDKLEEIRELHIESQHLPLGEKLLFDPRSLRSLAKSLSVLNISNNNIDELEELAVLENLSYLRAADNQLKHMKDLEAVLNKWPKLRRMDLAGNPICHKPKYRDRIVVQSQTLGKK
;
A
#
# COMPACT_ATOMS: atom_id res chain seq x y z
N ARG A 1 -12.46 4.69 76.83
CA ARG A 1 -11.51 5.84 76.90
C ARG A 1 -10.19 5.36 77.53
N VAL A 2 -9.23 4.91 76.73
CA VAL A 2 -7.79 4.91 77.05
C VAL A 2 -7.06 5.12 75.71
N SER A 3 -5.97 5.88 75.69
CA SER A 3 -5.12 6.13 74.52
C SER A 3 -4.08 5.03 74.31
N GLY A 4 -3.78 4.67 73.06
CA GLY A 4 -2.86 3.57 72.73
C GLY A 4 -1.45 4.02 72.32
N LEU A 5 -0.46 3.24 72.78
CA LEU A 5 0.95 3.09 72.36
C LEU A 5 1.38 1.68 72.89
N PRO A 6 2.53 1.07 72.49
CA PRO A 6 3.62 1.50 71.60
C PRO A 6 3.68 0.62 70.31
N LEU A 7 4.69 0.59 69.41
CA LEU A 7 6.13 0.28 69.55
C LEU A 7 6.96 0.75 68.32
N CYS A 8 8.25 1.05 68.55
CA CYS A 8 9.32 1.14 67.54
C CYS A 8 10.15 -0.16 67.50
N PRO A 9 11.02 -0.39 66.50
CA PRO A 9 12.44 0.06 66.51
C PRO A 9 12.86 0.84 65.22
N ILE A 10 13.89 1.72 65.13
CA ILE A 10 15.36 1.61 65.41
C ILE A 10 16.05 0.66 64.39
N ASP A 11 17.09 0.98 63.60
CA ASP A 11 17.97 2.17 63.38
C ASP A 11 17.99 2.55 61.85
N ASN A 12 18.43 3.70 61.28
CA ASN A 12 19.29 4.86 61.62
C ASN A 12 20.79 4.78 61.20
N LEU A 13 21.20 5.55 60.17
CA LEU A 13 22.59 6.05 59.96
C LEU A 13 22.67 7.27 59.00
N LEU A 14 23.67 8.13 59.17
CA LEU A 14 23.99 9.29 58.32
C LEU A 14 25.12 8.97 57.33
N ALA A 15 25.01 9.42 56.07
CA ALA A 15 26.15 9.59 55.16
C ALA A 15 25.85 10.63 54.07
N THR A 16 26.55 11.77 54.10
CA THR A 16 26.51 12.77 53.01
C THR A 16 27.50 12.42 51.91
N GLY A 17 27.05 12.29 50.67
CA GLY A 17 27.92 12.09 49.51
C GLY A 17 27.23 12.52 48.22
N ALA A 18 27.70 13.61 47.61
CA ALA A 18 27.25 14.03 46.28
C ALA A 18 28.04 13.26 45.21
N PRO A 19 27.38 12.70 44.17
CA PRO A 19 28.09 12.09 43.06
C PRO A 19 28.78 13.15 42.20
N LEU A 20 30.04 12.91 41.85
CA LEU A 20 30.78 13.71 40.88
C LEU A 20 30.25 13.45 39.46
N THR A 21 30.08 14.50 38.67
CA THR A 21 29.73 14.40 37.24
C THR A 21 30.96 14.04 36.42
N GLU A 22 30.95 12.89 35.76
CA GLU A 22 31.94 12.56 34.73
C GLU A 22 31.74 13.44 33.47
N PRO A 23 32.83 13.89 32.81
CA PRO A 23 32.73 14.56 31.51
C PRO A 23 32.43 13.54 30.40
N ALA A 24 31.54 13.92 29.48
CA ALA A 24 31.15 13.06 28.36
C ALA A 24 32.33 12.79 27.38
N PRO A 25 32.39 11.60 26.75
CA PRO A 25 33.44 11.27 25.78
C PRO A 25 33.32 12.12 24.50
N PRO A 26 34.44 12.41 23.81
CA PRO A 26 34.43 13.19 22.58
C PRO A 26 33.77 12.44 21.41
N PRO A 27 33.17 13.15 20.44
CA PRO A 27 32.54 12.54 19.28
C PRO A 27 33.56 11.89 18.32
N PRO A 28 33.16 10.86 17.54
CA PRO A 28 34.03 10.24 16.55
C PRO A 28 34.39 11.22 15.41
N PRO A 29 35.55 11.04 14.75
CA PRO A 29 35.97 11.90 13.65
C PRO A 29 35.05 11.74 12.43
N LEU A 30 34.82 12.86 11.73
CA LEU A 30 34.06 12.89 10.48
C LEU A 30 34.77 12.09 9.37
N PRO A 31 34.03 11.42 8.47
CA PRO A 31 34.62 10.79 7.29
C PRO A 31 35.20 11.85 6.34
N PRO A 32 36.27 11.52 5.58
CA PRO A 32 36.85 12.46 4.63
C PRO A 32 35.86 12.83 3.52
N SER A 33 35.86 14.11 3.14
CA SER A 33 35.00 14.63 2.07
C SER A 33 35.31 13.96 0.73
N ALA A 34 34.28 13.47 0.06
CA ALA A 34 34.40 12.97 -1.31
C ALA A 34 34.82 14.11 -2.26
N PRO A 35 35.74 13.87 -3.22
CA PRO A 35 36.08 14.86 -4.22
C PRO A 35 34.88 15.13 -5.17
N PRO A 36 34.77 16.35 -5.73
CA PRO A 36 33.71 16.66 -6.68
C PRO A 36 33.87 15.83 -7.97
N PRO A 37 32.77 15.45 -8.64
CA PRO A 37 32.83 14.68 -9.87
C PRO A 37 33.45 15.52 -11.01
N THR A 38 34.62 15.09 -11.49
CA THR A 38 35.23 15.64 -12.70
C THR A 38 34.34 15.38 -13.90
N ALA A 39 33.97 16.44 -14.63
CA ALA A 39 33.26 16.31 -15.89
C ALA A 39 34.19 15.64 -16.93
N VAL A 40 33.80 14.46 -17.43
CA VAL A 40 34.49 13.79 -18.54
C VAL A 40 33.61 13.88 -19.78
N THR A 41 34.23 14.33 -20.88
CA THR A 41 33.56 14.73 -22.11
C THR A 41 32.88 13.56 -22.84
N GLN A 42 31.79 13.84 -23.55
CA GLN A 42 31.17 12.90 -24.47
C GLN A 42 32.12 12.54 -25.63
N THR A 43 32.27 11.25 -25.91
CA THR A 43 32.69 10.76 -27.24
C THR A 43 31.75 9.63 -27.64
N ALA A 44 31.05 9.80 -28.76
CA ALA A 44 30.13 8.80 -29.28
C ALA A 44 30.85 7.72 -30.09
N SER A 45 30.41 6.47 -29.98
CA SER A 45 30.67 5.41 -30.95
C SER A 45 29.47 4.47 -31.00
N ALA A 46 29.16 3.92 -32.18
CA ALA A 46 27.92 3.20 -32.44
C ALA A 46 28.14 1.70 -32.63
N ALA A 47 27.24 0.87 -32.07
CA ALA A 47 27.18 -0.56 -32.36
C ALA A 47 25.75 -1.13 -32.28
N ALA A 48 25.44 -1.97 -33.26
CA ALA A 48 24.25 -2.79 -33.54
C ALA A 48 23.20 -3.11 -32.45
N GLN A 49 21.93 -3.08 -32.87
CA GLN A 49 20.82 -3.83 -32.27
C GLN A 49 20.74 -5.28 -32.81
N PRO A 50 20.20 -6.24 -32.04
CA PRO A 50 19.39 -7.35 -32.56
C PRO A 50 17.88 -6.99 -32.61
N ARG A 51 17.11 -7.68 -33.45
CA ARG A 51 15.71 -7.31 -33.82
C ARG A 51 14.63 -8.05 -33.03
N SER A 52 13.47 -7.41 -32.88
CA SER A 52 12.20 -8.05 -32.46
C SER A 52 11.28 -8.36 -33.66
N PRO A 53 10.50 -9.46 -33.65
CA PRO A 53 9.46 -9.76 -34.65
C PRO A 53 8.16 -8.93 -34.45
N PRO A 54 7.23 -8.91 -35.42
CA PRO A 54 6.35 -7.76 -35.67
C PRO A 54 4.95 -7.79 -35.03
N SER A 55 4.23 -6.68 -35.19
CA SER A 55 2.91 -6.38 -34.62
C SER A 55 1.82 -6.16 -35.68
N ALA A 56 0.55 -6.39 -35.31
CA ALA A 56 -0.66 -5.94 -36.03
C ALA A 56 -1.88 -5.97 -35.08
N PRO A 57 -2.97 -5.21 -35.33
CA PRO A 57 -2.92 -3.75 -35.38
C PRO A 57 -4.01 -3.08 -34.50
N LEU A 58 -3.71 -1.88 -33.98
CA LEU A 58 -4.74 -0.99 -33.40
C LEU A 58 -5.41 -0.17 -34.52
N ILE A 59 -6.73 -0.27 -34.66
CA ILE A 59 -7.50 0.51 -35.64
C ILE A 59 -7.74 1.93 -35.09
N GLY A 60 -6.89 2.87 -35.49
CA GLY A 60 -7.07 4.30 -35.20
C GLY A 60 -7.91 5.00 -36.27
N TRP A 61 -9.01 5.66 -35.87
CA TRP A 61 -9.81 6.49 -36.77
C TRP A 61 -9.22 7.90 -36.92
N ARG A 62 -8.92 8.33 -38.16
CA ARG A 62 -8.53 9.71 -38.49
C ARG A 62 -9.74 10.50 -39.00
N GLY A 63 -10.21 11.47 -38.21
CA GLY A 63 -10.96 12.64 -38.70
C GLY A 63 -10.00 13.77 -39.09
N ARG A 64 -10.37 14.62 -40.06
CA ARG A 64 -9.57 15.80 -40.46
C ARG A 64 -10.00 17.05 -39.67
N ALA A 65 -9.11 18.04 -39.58
CA ALA A 65 -9.27 19.22 -38.74
C ALA A 65 -9.86 20.45 -39.46
N ALA A 66 -10.51 21.33 -38.69
CA ALA A 66 -10.67 22.76 -38.96
C ALA A 66 -10.98 23.49 -37.62
N GLY A 67 -10.50 24.73 -37.44
CA GLY A 67 -10.88 25.61 -36.31
C GLY A 67 -9.87 25.69 -35.16
N ALA A 68 -9.37 26.90 -34.89
CA ALA A 68 -8.28 27.19 -33.96
C ALA A 68 -8.65 27.28 -32.46
N ALA A 69 -7.77 26.81 -31.58
CA ALA A 69 -7.54 27.26 -30.19
C ALA A 69 -6.23 26.64 -29.63
N PRO A 70 -5.54 27.27 -28.65
CA PRO A 70 -4.34 26.71 -28.03
C PRO A 70 -4.63 25.57 -27.03
N PRO A 71 -3.67 24.68 -26.73
CA PRO A 71 -3.91 23.45 -25.96
C PRO A 71 -3.95 23.68 -24.45
N THR A 72 -5.12 24.01 -23.90
CA THR A 72 -5.37 23.87 -22.45
C THR A 72 -5.54 22.40 -22.06
N LEU A 73 -4.72 21.96 -21.11
CA LEU A 73 -4.91 20.80 -20.20
C LEU A 73 -5.65 19.58 -20.78
N ARG A 74 -4.89 18.56 -21.20
CA ARG A 74 -5.43 17.21 -21.40
C ARG A 74 -5.90 16.64 -20.05
N CYS A 75 -7.20 16.59 -19.84
CA CYS A 75 -7.79 15.78 -18.77
C CYS A 75 -7.58 14.28 -19.09
N TRP A 76 -7.06 13.52 -18.12
CA TRP A 76 -6.97 12.05 -18.19
C TRP A 76 -8.08 11.50 -17.30
N ARG A 77 -9.20 11.04 -17.87
CA ARG A 77 -9.40 9.66 -18.38
C ARG A 77 -9.77 8.63 -17.29
N CYS A 78 -10.72 8.98 -16.42
CA CYS A 78 -11.54 8.01 -15.70
C CYS A 78 -12.19 7.01 -16.68
N VAL A 79 -12.15 5.70 -16.40
CA VAL A 79 -12.80 4.66 -17.22
C VAL A 79 -13.69 3.79 -16.33
N ALA A 80 -15.00 3.96 -16.48
CA ALA A 80 -16.00 3.13 -15.83
C ALA A 80 -16.47 2.02 -16.79
N VAL A 81 -16.37 0.76 -16.39
CA VAL A 81 -16.87 -0.38 -17.20
C VAL A 81 -18.21 -0.84 -16.64
N ALA A 82 -19.29 -0.31 -17.21
CA ALA A 82 -20.66 -0.74 -16.92
C ALA A 82 -21.03 -1.94 -17.81
N THR A 83 -21.25 -3.11 -17.21
CA THR A 83 -21.65 -4.33 -17.93
C THR A 83 -23.17 -4.49 -17.89
N GLY A 84 -23.89 -3.81 -18.79
CA GLY A 84 -25.33 -3.95 -18.96
C GLY A 84 -25.91 -2.97 -20.00
N PRO A 85 -27.07 -3.26 -20.61
CA PRO A 85 -27.67 -2.38 -21.62
C PRO A 85 -28.28 -1.12 -20.99
N SER A 86 -28.04 0.05 -21.60
CA SER A 86 -28.64 1.34 -21.20
C SER A 86 -29.48 1.94 -22.33
N PRO A 87 -30.73 2.38 -22.06
CA PRO A 87 -31.57 3.07 -23.04
C PRO A 87 -31.46 4.61 -23.00
N HIS A 88 -31.55 5.21 -24.19
CA HIS A 88 -32.02 6.57 -24.52
C HIS A 88 -31.55 7.84 -23.76
N ARG A 89 -30.52 8.49 -24.35
CA ARG A 89 -30.54 9.86 -24.94
C ARG A 89 -31.36 10.99 -24.25
N ALA A 90 -30.67 12.07 -23.86
CA ALA A 90 -31.18 13.45 -23.91
C ALA A 90 -30.06 14.51 -24.15
N THR A 91 -30.36 15.58 -24.88
CA THR A 91 -29.59 16.85 -25.02
C THR A 91 -30.15 17.91 -24.03
N THR A 92 -29.57 19.08 -23.71
CA THR A 92 -28.79 20.13 -24.47
C THR A 92 -28.14 21.09 -23.42
N PRO A 93 -27.26 22.08 -23.77
CA PRO A 93 -26.41 22.83 -22.80
C PRO A 93 -26.76 24.32 -22.59
N ALA A 94 -26.16 25.00 -21.59
CA ALA A 94 -25.75 26.44 -21.61
C ALA A 94 -25.05 26.96 -20.32
N ALA A 95 -24.43 28.14 -20.43
CA ALA A 95 -23.99 29.11 -19.39
C ALA A 95 -22.68 28.84 -18.60
N ALA A 96 -22.07 29.94 -18.09
CA ALA A 96 -20.69 29.99 -17.60
C ALA A 96 -20.52 30.94 -16.38
N GLY A 97 -19.39 30.83 -15.66
CA GLY A 97 -19.02 31.79 -14.61
C GLY A 97 -17.86 31.37 -13.69
N SER A 98 -16.74 32.10 -13.80
CA SER A 98 -15.67 32.38 -12.81
C SER A 98 -14.92 31.25 -12.07
N PRO A 99 -13.62 31.45 -11.75
CA PRO A 99 -12.79 30.43 -11.10
C PRO A 99 -13.14 30.26 -9.62
N SER A 100 -13.61 29.06 -9.28
CA SER A 100 -13.69 28.56 -7.91
C SER A 100 -13.07 27.17 -7.88
N THR A 101 -12.56 26.76 -6.72
CA THR A 101 -11.79 25.51 -6.50
C THR A 101 -12.33 24.32 -7.28
N GLU A 102 -11.44 23.57 -7.95
CA GLU A 102 -11.77 22.43 -8.84
C GLU A 102 -12.29 21.20 -8.08
N ARG A 103 -13.44 21.37 -7.44
CA ARG A 103 -14.27 20.32 -6.86
C ARG A 103 -15.00 19.60 -7.98
N LEU A 104 -14.45 18.45 -8.39
CA LEU A 104 -14.93 17.49 -9.39
C LEU A 104 -16.32 17.83 -9.98
N ARG A 105 -16.33 18.55 -11.11
CA ARG A 105 -17.49 18.68 -12.02
C ARG A 105 -17.47 17.65 -13.15
N GLU A 106 -16.76 16.53 -12.96
CA GLU A 106 -16.89 15.36 -13.82
C GLU A 106 -18.25 14.68 -13.57
N GLY A 107 -18.78 14.00 -14.59
CA GLY A 107 -20.19 13.64 -14.66
C GLY A 107 -20.70 12.79 -13.48
N ASP A 108 -21.96 13.00 -13.11
CA ASP A 108 -22.58 12.41 -11.92
C ASP A 108 -22.61 10.86 -11.98
N ILE A 109 -21.58 10.27 -11.38
CA ILE A 109 -21.34 8.83 -11.33
C ILE A 109 -22.46 8.11 -10.56
N SER A 110 -23.28 8.82 -9.75
CA SER A 110 -24.36 8.22 -8.96
C SER A 110 -25.46 7.52 -9.76
N LEU A 111 -25.55 7.85 -11.05
CA LEU A 111 -26.41 7.18 -12.01
C LEU A 111 -25.92 5.75 -12.36
N CYS A 112 -24.62 5.47 -12.20
CA CYS A 112 -23.96 4.22 -12.59
C CYS A 112 -24.13 3.07 -11.57
N ARG A 113 -25.37 2.81 -11.12
CA ARG A 113 -25.68 1.79 -10.09
C ARG A 113 -25.25 0.36 -10.44
N ASN A 114 -25.03 0.06 -11.72
CA ASN A 114 -24.59 -1.25 -12.22
C ASN A 114 -23.06 -1.34 -12.46
N LEU A 115 -22.28 -0.36 -11.97
CA LEU A 115 -20.84 -0.35 -12.08
C LEU A 115 -20.22 -1.50 -11.29
N ARG A 116 -19.42 -2.35 -11.96
CA ARG A 116 -18.70 -3.48 -11.34
C ARG A 116 -17.19 -3.25 -11.22
N VAL A 117 -16.61 -2.52 -12.17
CA VAL A 117 -15.18 -2.27 -12.26
C VAL A 117 -14.94 -0.79 -12.45
N LEU A 118 -14.18 -0.18 -11.53
CA LEU A 118 -13.90 1.26 -11.50
C LEU A 118 -12.38 1.51 -11.55
N TYR A 119 -11.94 2.17 -12.62
CA TYR A 119 -10.54 2.58 -12.81
C TYR A 119 -10.35 4.07 -12.50
N LEU A 120 -9.59 4.35 -11.45
CA LEU A 120 -9.25 5.67 -10.91
C LEU A 120 -7.73 5.80 -10.62
N TYR A 121 -6.90 4.95 -11.22
CA TYR A 121 -5.45 4.98 -11.04
C TYR A 121 -4.79 6.19 -11.74
N ASP A 122 -3.56 6.54 -11.38
CA ASP A 122 -2.79 7.69 -11.92
C ASP A 122 -3.52 9.04 -11.82
N ASN A 123 -4.13 9.30 -10.67
CA ASN A 123 -4.95 10.49 -10.40
C ASN A 123 -4.44 11.28 -9.18
N ARG A 124 -5.20 12.29 -8.73
CA ARG A 124 -4.88 13.12 -7.55
C ARG A 124 -5.92 13.01 -6.44
N ILE A 125 -6.52 11.82 -6.30
CA ILE A 125 -7.54 11.56 -5.27
C ILE A 125 -6.84 11.50 -3.92
N SER A 126 -7.19 12.41 -3.00
CA SER A 126 -6.71 12.42 -1.61
C SER A 126 -7.65 11.72 -0.64
N GLN A 127 -8.94 11.62 -0.99
CA GLN A 127 -10.00 11.05 -0.16
C GLN A 127 -10.90 10.14 -1.00
N ILE A 128 -11.17 8.94 -0.50
CA ILE A 128 -12.16 8.05 -1.09
C ILE A 128 -13.54 8.59 -0.66
N GLN A 129 -14.30 9.11 -1.61
CA GLN A 129 -15.64 9.67 -1.38
C GLN A 129 -16.54 9.42 -2.59
N ASN A 130 -17.84 9.66 -2.44
CA ASN A 130 -18.85 9.51 -3.51
C ASN A 130 -18.87 8.11 -4.16
N LEU A 131 -18.65 7.04 -3.38
CA LEU A 131 -18.84 5.65 -3.83
C LEU A 131 -20.10 4.98 -3.23
N GLY A 132 -20.84 5.67 -2.35
CA GLY A 132 -21.96 5.11 -1.58
C GLY A 132 -23.14 4.52 -2.38
N PHE A 133 -23.30 4.91 -3.64
CA PHE A 133 -24.31 4.37 -4.56
C PHE A 133 -23.84 3.12 -5.31
N ALA A 134 -22.54 2.81 -5.28
CA ALA A 134 -21.88 1.85 -6.16
C ALA A 134 -21.72 0.46 -5.53
N SER A 135 -22.71 0.01 -4.77
CA SER A 135 -22.67 -1.24 -4.00
C SER A 135 -22.39 -2.52 -4.81
N ASN A 136 -22.52 -2.46 -6.14
CA ASN A 136 -22.22 -3.53 -7.08
C ASN A 136 -20.75 -3.57 -7.56
N ILE A 137 -19.87 -2.66 -7.13
CA ILE A 137 -18.44 -2.72 -7.45
C ILE A 137 -17.83 -3.98 -6.83
N THR A 138 -17.16 -4.78 -7.67
CA THR A 138 -16.35 -5.93 -7.26
C THR A 138 -14.85 -5.66 -7.43
N HIS A 139 -14.45 -4.70 -8.26
CA HIS A 139 -13.04 -4.35 -8.52
C HIS A 139 -12.83 -2.83 -8.47
N LEU A 140 -11.93 -2.36 -7.60
CA LEU A 140 -11.59 -0.94 -7.42
C LEU A 140 -10.08 -0.71 -7.58
N TYR A 141 -9.71 0.11 -8.56
CA TYR A 141 -8.33 0.45 -8.90
C TYR A 141 -8.05 1.92 -8.58
N LEU A 142 -7.24 2.17 -7.54
CA LEU A 142 -6.91 3.48 -6.97
C LEU A 142 -5.38 3.70 -6.87
N GLN A 143 -4.58 2.94 -7.62
CA GLN A 143 -3.11 3.07 -7.55
C GLN A 143 -2.62 4.45 -7.98
N ASN A 144 -1.43 4.86 -7.52
CA ASN A 144 -0.78 6.13 -7.89
C ASN A 144 -1.71 7.34 -7.67
N ASN A 145 -2.08 7.56 -6.41
CA ASN A 145 -2.98 8.62 -5.95
C ASN A 145 -2.43 9.25 -4.65
N CYS A 146 -3.18 10.15 -4.03
CA CYS A 146 -2.78 10.89 -2.84
C CYS A 146 -3.50 10.43 -1.55
N ILE A 147 -4.01 9.19 -1.51
CA ILE A 147 -4.83 8.68 -0.40
C ILE A 147 -3.94 8.38 0.81
N SER A 148 -4.23 9.00 1.95
CA SER A 148 -3.56 8.69 3.23
C SER A 148 -4.33 7.71 4.12
N CYS A 149 -5.66 7.67 3.99
CA CYS A 149 -6.56 6.93 4.86
C CYS A 149 -7.57 6.13 4.02
N ILE A 150 -7.85 4.89 4.41
CA ILE A 150 -8.86 4.05 3.77
C ILE A 150 -10.20 4.30 4.46
N GLU A 151 -11.09 5.05 3.81
CA GLU A 151 -12.40 5.43 4.36
C GLU A 151 -13.54 5.28 3.34
N ASN A 152 -14.79 5.41 3.82
CA ASN A 152 -16.04 5.43 3.02
C ASN A 152 -16.34 4.19 2.14
N LEU A 153 -15.50 3.15 2.18
CA LEU A 153 -15.70 1.89 1.46
C LEU A 153 -16.85 1.02 2.02
N SER A 154 -17.39 1.31 3.21
CA SER A 154 -18.35 0.47 3.96
C SER A 154 -19.67 0.12 3.24
N SER A 155 -19.95 0.76 2.11
CA SER A 155 -21.07 0.48 1.21
C SER A 155 -20.79 -0.61 0.15
N LEU A 156 -19.51 -0.87 -0.15
CA LEU A 156 -19.05 -1.72 -1.25
C LEU A 156 -18.97 -3.20 -0.84
N LYS A 157 -20.09 -3.75 -0.36
CA LYS A 157 -20.14 -5.11 0.21
C LYS A 157 -19.69 -6.23 -0.74
N ASN A 158 -19.80 -6.01 -2.05
CA ASN A 158 -19.40 -6.97 -3.08
C ASN A 158 -17.93 -6.81 -3.54
N LEU A 159 -17.13 -5.95 -2.90
CA LEU A 159 -15.76 -5.66 -3.31
C LEU A 159 -14.84 -6.88 -3.13
N GLU A 160 -14.51 -7.56 -4.21
CA GLU A 160 -13.57 -8.70 -4.23
C GLU A 160 -12.10 -8.26 -4.34
N LYS A 161 -11.83 -7.14 -5.04
CA LYS A 161 -10.47 -6.70 -5.37
C LYS A 161 -10.25 -5.21 -5.13
N LEU A 162 -9.21 -4.88 -4.38
CA LEU A 162 -8.84 -3.51 -4.03
C LEU A 162 -7.34 -3.26 -4.29
N TYR A 163 -7.04 -2.30 -5.16
CA TYR A 163 -5.67 -1.90 -5.52
C TYR A 163 -5.41 -0.45 -5.12
N LEU A 164 -4.46 -0.26 -4.19
CA LEU A 164 -4.09 1.00 -3.53
C LEU A 164 -2.57 1.26 -3.58
N GLY A 165 -1.80 0.50 -4.36
CA GLY A 165 -0.35 0.69 -4.46
C GLY A 165 0.05 2.11 -4.93
N GLY A 166 1.16 2.66 -4.43
CA GLY A 166 1.57 4.03 -4.77
C GLY A 166 0.66 5.12 -4.19
N ASN A 167 0.23 4.95 -2.93
CA ASN A 167 -0.50 5.97 -2.15
C ASN A 167 0.31 6.35 -0.90
N TYR A 168 -0.29 7.02 0.08
CA TYR A 168 0.35 7.53 1.30
C TYR A 168 -0.19 6.85 2.57
N ILE A 169 -0.63 5.60 2.45
CA ILE A 169 -1.29 4.85 3.53
C ILE A 169 -0.23 4.32 4.50
N THR A 170 -0.25 4.79 5.75
CA THR A 170 0.64 4.29 6.82
C THR A 170 -0.02 3.19 7.67
N VAL A 171 -1.35 3.20 7.77
CA VAL A 171 -2.14 2.19 8.52
C VAL A 171 -3.24 1.63 7.62
N VAL A 172 -3.29 0.30 7.49
CA VAL A 172 -4.36 -0.41 6.79
C VAL A 172 -5.56 -0.58 7.72
N GLU A 173 -6.46 0.40 7.71
CA GLU A 173 -7.72 0.41 8.46
C GLU A 173 -8.95 0.53 7.55
N GLY A 174 -10.16 0.72 8.12
CA GLY A 174 -11.38 0.98 7.37
C GLY A 174 -11.94 -0.17 6.52
N LEU A 175 -11.31 -1.34 6.53
CA LEU A 175 -11.73 -2.53 5.77
C LEU A 175 -12.72 -3.44 6.54
N ASP A 176 -13.16 -3.03 7.74
CA ASP A 176 -13.90 -3.90 8.66
C ASP A 176 -15.27 -4.38 8.13
N LYS A 177 -15.89 -3.64 7.20
CA LYS A 177 -17.18 -3.99 6.56
C LYS A 177 -17.06 -4.76 5.24
N LEU A 178 -15.86 -5.07 4.77
CA LEU A 178 -15.61 -5.56 3.42
C LEU A 178 -15.43 -7.09 3.41
N GLU A 179 -16.54 -7.80 3.58
CA GLU A 179 -16.54 -9.24 3.87
C GLU A 179 -16.07 -10.12 2.69
N GLU A 180 -16.20 -9.65 1.44
CA GLU A 180 -15.86 -10.42 0.22
C GLU A 180 -14.46 -10.15 -0.37
N ILE A 181 -13.60 -9.35 0.27
CA ILE A 181 -12.26 -9.04 -0.28
C ILE A 181 -11.41 -10.32 -0.38
N ARG A 182 -10.97 -10.62 -1.61
CA ARG A 182 -10.12 -11.77 -1.96
C ARG A 182 -8.72 -11.35 -2.39
N GLU A 183 -8.57 -10.18 -3.00
CA GLU A 183 -7.28 -9.64 -3.46
C GLU A 183 -7.07 -8.21 -2.95
N LEU A 184 -6.01 -7.99 -2.17
CA LEU A 184 -5.67 -6.69 -1.58
C LEU A 184 -4.22 -6.31 -1.94
N HIS A 185 -4.06 -5.16 -2.58
CA HIS A 185 -2.79 -4.68 -3.11
C HIS A 185 -2.47 -3.29 -2.57
N ILE A 186 -1.47 -3.17 -1.70
CA ILE A 186 -1.07 -1.93 -1.02
C ILE A 186 0.45 -1.74 -1.14
N GLU A 187 1.06 -2.19 -2.23
CA GLU A 187 2.51 -2.07 -2.46
C GLU A 187 3.01 -0.61 -2.57
N SER A 188 4.29 -0.38 -2.26
CA SER A 188 4.98 0.90 -2.50
C SER A 188 4.25 2.13 -1.94
N GLN A 189 3.86 2.11 -0.67
CA GLN A 189 3.33 3.32 -0.02
C GLN A 189 4.44 4.35 0.22
N HIS A 190 4.10 5.62 0.06
CA HIS A 190 4.94 6.78 0.38
C HIS A 190 4.94 7.05 1.89
N LEU A 191 5.49 6.09 2.63
CA LEU A 191 5.65 6.15 4.09
C LEU A 191 6.65 7.25 4.49
N PRO A 192 6.45 7.92 5.64
CA PRO A 192 7.47 8.80 6.24
C PRO A 192 8.78 8.06 6.56
N LEU A 193 9.87 8.83 6.68
CA LEU A 193 11.22 8.29 6.90
C LEU A 193 11.30 7.54 8.24
N GLY A 194 11.47 6.22 8.17
CA GLY A 194 11.59 5.33 9.32
C GLY A 194 10.29 4.65 9.75
N GLU A 195 9.15 5.00 9.17
CA GLU A 195 7.87 4.32 9.42
C GLU A 195 7.76 3.01 8.61
N LYS A 196 6.88 2.11 9.06
CA LYS A 196 6.52 0.85 8.41
C LYS A 196 5.00 0.77 8.25
N LEU A 197 4.49 0.10 7.22
CA LEU A 197 3.05 -0.10 7.05
C LEU A 197 2.50 -0.95 8.20
N LEU A 198 1.53 -0.41 8.93
CA LEU A 198 0.83 -1.09 10.04
C LEU A 198 -0.56 -1.57 9.61
N PHE A 199 -1.16 -2.45 10.40
CA PHE A 199 -2.50 -2.98 10.15
C PHE A 199 -3.43 -2.79 11.37
N ASP A 200 -4.66 -2.33 11.14
CA ASP A 200 -5.66 -2.29 12.19
C ASP A 200 -6.19 -3.71 12.50
N PRO A 201 -6.16 -4.19 13.77
CA PRO A 201 -6.57 -5.55 14.11
C PRO A 201 -8.05 -5.88 13.82
N ARG A 202 -8.94 -4.87 13.73
CA ARG A 202 -10.36 -5.07 13.37
C ARG A 202 -10.49 -5.35 11.87
N SER A 203 -9.73 -4.61 11.07
CA SER A 203 -9.62 -4.75 9.61
C SER A 203 -9.00 -6.10 9.24
N LEU A 204 -7.89 -6.50 9.87
CA LEU A 204 -7.31 -7.84 9.71
C LEU A 204 -8.29 -8.96 10.08
N ARG A 205 -9.06 -8.81 11.17
CA ARG A 205 -10.08 -9.79 11.58
C ARG A 205 -11.23 -9.94 10.58
N SER A 206 -11.54 -8.90 9.81
CA SER A 206 -12.52 -9.01 8.72
C SER A 206 -11.91 -9.73 7.51
N LEU A 207 -10.74 -9.25 7.05
CA LEU A 207 -9.97 -9.84 5.93
C LEU A 207 -9.64 -11.32 6.14
N ALA A 208 -9.40 -11.76 7.38
CA ALA A 208 -9.10 -13.16 7.73
C ALA A 208 -10.10 -14.18 7.13
N LYS A 209 -11.36 -13.80 6.96
CA LYS A 209 -12.43 -14.67 6.46
C LYS A 209 -12.33 -15.00 4.96
N SER A 210 -11.75 -14.12 4.16
CA SER A 210 -11.92 -14.09 2.69
C SER A 210 -10.65 -13.77 1.90
N LEU A 211 -9.68 -13.08 2.49
CA LEU A 211 -8.48 -12.63 1.80
C LEU A 211 -7.59 -13.82 1.39
N SER A 212 -7.29 -13.89 0.09
CA SER A 212 -6.55 -14.98 -0.55
C SER A 212 -5.24 -14.51 -1.21
N VAL A 213 -5.19 -13.27 -1.69
CA VAL A 213 -3.99 -12.65 -2.25
C VAL A 213 -3.71 -11.33 -1.53
N LEU A 214 -2.50 -11.18 -0.98
CA LEU A 214 -2.04 -9.96 -0.33
C LEU A 214 -0.72 -9.50 -0.96
N ASN A 215 -0.67 -8.24 -1.43
CA ASN A 215 0.57 -7.58 -1.82
C ASN A 215 0.87 -6.40 -0.90
N ILE A 216 1.98 -6.53 -0.16
CA ILE A 216 2.52 -5.59 0.81
C ILE A 216 4.00 -5.29 0.52
N SER A 217 4.42 -5.47 -0.74
CA SER A 217 5.82 -5.27 -1.15
C SER A 217 6.23 -3.79 -1.09
N ASN A 218 7.49 -3.50 -0.78
CA ASN A 218 8.06 -2.15 -0.70
C ASN A 218 7.33 -1.23 0.31
N ASN A 219 7.17 -1.70 1.55
CA ASN A 219 6.44 -1.02 2.64
C ASN A 219 7.21 -0.97 3.98
N ASN A 220 8.53 -1.18 3.92
CA ASN A 220 9.45 -1.17 5.06
C ASN A 220 9.12 -2.17 6.21
N ILE A 221 8.32 -3.20 5.93
CA ILE A 221 7.82 -4.17 6.92
C ILE A 221 8.94 -5.10 7.39
N ASP A 222 9.13 -5.23 8.70
CA ASP A 222 10.17 -6.00 9.39
C ASP A 222 9.68 -7.31 10.04
N GLU A 223 8.40 -7.35 10.41
CA GLU A 223 7.70 -8.42 11.13
C GLU A 223 6.38 -8.78 10.42
N LEU A 224 5.89 -10.03 10.52
CA LEU A 224 4.62 -10.47 9.91
C LEU A 224 3.60 -11.04 10.91
N GLU A 225 3.88 -11.02 12.22
CA GLU A 225 3.10 -11.79 13.21
C GLU A 225 1.60 -11.42 13.24
N GLU A 226 1.25 -10.14 13.08
CA GLU A 226 -0.15 -9.69 13.01
C GLU A 226 -0.93 -10.34 11.86
N LEU A 227 -0.25 -10.67 10.75
CA LEU A 227 -0.84 -11.29 9.56
C LEU A 227 -1.10 -12.80 9.75
N ALA A 228 -0.68 -13.39 10.87
CA ALA A 228 -0.96 -14.80 11.21
C ALA A 228 -2.46 -15.15 11.20
N VAL A 229 -3.35 -14.16 11.40
CA VAL A 229 -4.81 -14.36 11.37
C VAL A 229 -5.37 -14.63 9.97
N LEU A 230 -4.59 -14.42 8.91
CA LEU A 230 -5.03 -14.57 7.51
C LEU A 230 -5.01 -16.04 7.05
N GLU A 231 -5.76 -16.92 7.73
CA GLU A 231 -5.78 -18.38 7.50
C GLU A 231 -6.14 -18.79 6.05
N ASN A 232 -6.83 -17.91 5.33
CA ASN A 232 -7.25 -18.11 3.94
C ASN A 232 -6.19 -17.75 2.88
N LEU A 233 -5.08 -17.13 3.28
CA LEU A 233 -4.06 -16.59 2.38
C LEU A 233 -3.41 -17.69 1.52
N SER A 234 -3.54 -17.56 0.20
CA SER A 234 -2.99 -18.49 -0.80
C SER A 234 -1.76 -17.94 -1.53
N TYR A 235 -1.65 -16.61 -1.65
CA TYR A 235 -0.50 -15.91 -2.21
C TYR A 235 -0.14 -14.66 -1.40
N LEU A 236 1.05 -14.65 -0.80
CA LEU A 236 1.67 -13.46 -0.22
C LEU A 236 2.76 -12.90 -1.15
N ARG A 237 2.71 -11.59 -1.41
CA ARG A 237 3.83 -10.80 -1.94
C ARG A 237 4.28 -9.81 -0.89
N ALA A 238 5.48 -9.98 -0.36
CA ALA A 238 6.10 -9.09 0.63
C ALA A 238 7.55 -8.77 0.24
N ALA A 239 7.81 -8.58 -1.05
CA ALA A 239 9.14 -8.24 -1.56
C ALA A 239 9.59 -6.84 -1.10
N ASP A 240 10.88 -6.55 -1.18
CA ASP A 240 11.50 -5.25 -0.95
C ASP A 240 11.14 -4.63 0.43
N ASN A 241 11.07 -5.50 1.43
CA ASN A 241 10.77 -5.18 2.82
C ASN A 241 12.00 -5.46 3.73
N GLN A 242 11.85 -5.25 5.04
CA GLN A 242 12.91 -5.36 6.03
C GLN A 242 12.92 -6.69 6.81
N LEU A 243 12.27 -7.74 6.31
CA LEU A 243 12.13 -9.02 7.00
C LEU A 243 13.51 -9.66 7.25
N LYS A 244 13.88 -9.79 8.53
CA LYS A 244 15.24 -10.14 8.97
C LYS A 244 15.36 -11.53 9.57
N HIS A 245 14.47 -11.96 10.46
CA HIS A 245 14.69 -13.18 11.24
C HIS A 245 13.78 -14.33 10.77
N MET A 246 14.31 -15.56 10.83
CA MET A 246 13.57 -16.73 10.35
C MET A 246 12.48 -17.15 11.35
N LYS A 247 12.64 -16.83 12.64
CA LYS A 247 11.66 -17.14 13.70
C LYS A 247 10.30 -16.52 13.39
N ASP A 248 10.32 -15.26 12.95
CA ASP A 248 9.16 -14.44 12.62
C ASP A 248 8.38 -15.07 11.46
N LEU A 249 9.09 -15.61 10.45
CA LEU A 249 8.48 -16.43 9.39
C LEU A 249 7.99 -17.80 9.90
N GLU A 250 8.74 -18.47 10.76
CA GLU A 250 8.40 -19.80 11.32
C GLU A 250 7.12 -19.75 12.18
N ALA A 251 6.86 -18.61 12.84
CA ALA A 251 5.63 -18.35 13.59
C ALA A 251 4.38 -18.26 12.67
N VAL A 252 4.49 -17.56 11.53
CA VAL A 252 3.35 -17.31 10.62
C VAL A 252 3.13 -18.42 9.58
N LEU A 253 4.19 -19.09 9.10
CA LEU A 253 4.07 -20.14 8.07
C LEU A 253 3.23 -21.34 8.53
N ASN A 254 3.18 -21.61 9.83
CA ASN A 254 2.34 -22.63 10.45
C ASN A 254 0.86 -22.20 10.61
N LYS A 255 0.52 -20.94 10.32
CA LYS A 255 -0.83 -20.36 10.45
C LYS A 255 -1.53 -20.12 9.11
N TRP A 256 -0.82 -20.28 8.00
CA TRP A 256 -1.36 -20.12 6.64
C TRP A 256 -1.45 -21.48 5.91
N PRO A 257 -2.37 -22.39 6.29
CA PRO A 257 -2.44 -23.73 5.73
C PRO A 257 -2.72 -23.74 4.21
N LYS A 258 -3.30 -22.67 3.66
CA LYS A 258 -3.65 -22.56 2.24
C LYS A 258 -2.54 -21.92 1.36
N LEU A 259 -1.39 -21.54 1.93
CA LEU A 259 -0.36 -20.77 1.24
C LEU A 259 0.36 -21.60 0.16
N ARG A 260 0.16 -21.24 -1.11
CA ARG A 260 0.76 -21.91 -2.28
C ARG A 260 1.91 -21.13 -2.89
N ARG A 261 1.95 -19.81 -2.70
CA ARG A 261 2.99 -18.92 -3.22
C ARG A 261 3.39 -17.87 -2.18
N MET A 262 4.68 -17.58 -2.12
CA MET A 262 5.24 -16.53 -1.27
C MET A 262 6.37 -15.85 -2.05
N ASP A 263 6.33 -14.52 -2.15
CA ASP A 263 7.43 -13.72 -2.69
C ASP A 263 8.04 -12.86 -1.59
N LEU A 264 9.36 -12.98 -1.43
CA LEU A 264 10.19 -12.34 -0.40
C LEU A 264 11.44 -11.68 -0.97
N ALA A 265 11.53 -11.49 -2.30
CA ALA A 265 12.68 -10.85 -2.95
C ALA A 265 13.07 -9.50 -2.27
N GLY A 266 14.32 -9.07 -2.38
CA GLY A 266 14.82 -7.84 -1.76
C GLY A 266 15.01 -7.87 -0.23
N ASN A 267 14.31 -8.74 0.50
CA ASN A 267 14.37 -8.76 1.97
C ASN A 267 15.75 -9.24 2.50
N PRO A 268 16.23 -8.69 3.64
CA PRO A 268 17.47 -9.12 4.29
C PRO A 268 17.57 -10.64 4.51
N ILE A 269 16.47 -11.31 4.86
CA ILE A 269 16.42 -12.77 5.05
C ILE A 269 16.82 -13.58 3.81
N CYS A 270 16.66 -13.06 2.59
CA CYS A 270 17.04 -13.76 1.36
C CYS A 270 18.56 -13.97 1.22
N HIS A 271 19.37 -13.23 1.98
CA HIS A 271 20.83 -13.38 2.01
C HIS A 271 21.29 -14.48 2.98
N LYS A 272 20.38 -15.09 3.74
CA LYS A 272 20.72 -16.14 4.71
C LYS A 272 20.85 -17.51 4.01
N PRO A 273 21.86 -18.33 4.37
CA PRO A 273 22.05 -19.64 3.75
C PRO A 273 20.83 -20.53 4.00
N LYS A 274 20.42 -21.27 2.97
CA LYS A 274 19.27 -22.21 3.00
C LYS A 274 17.91 -21.57 3.38
N TYR A 275 17.72 -20.26 3.19
CA TYR A 275 16.46 -19.60 3.58
C TYR A 275 15.24 -20.20 2.86
N ARG A 276 15.35 -20.50 1.56
CA ARG A 276 14.28 -21.14 0.76
C ARG A 276 13.94 -22.53 1.30
N ASP A 277 14.96 -23.34 1.56
CA ASP A 277 14.81 -24.70 2.08
C ASP A 277 14.09 -24.68 3.45
N ARG A 278 14.46 -23.74 4.34
CA ARG A 278 13.78 -23.57 5.63
C ARG A 278 12.32 -23.15 5.47
N ILE A 279 12.00 -22.21 4.57
CA ILE A 279 10.61 -21.80 4.30
C ILE A 279 9.78 -22.98 3.77
N VAL A 280 10.34 -23.79 2.86
CA VAL A 280 9.65 -24.95 2.28
C VAL A 280 9.48 -26.09 3.29
N VAL A 281 10.45 -26.31 4.19
CA VAL A 281 10.33 -27.31 5.27
C VAL A 281 9.31 -26.90 6.34
N GLN A 282 9.22 -25.60 6.65
CA GLN A 282 8.33 -25.07 7.71
C GLN A 282 6.91 -24.77 7.22
N SER A 283 6.70 -24.67 5.91
CA SER A 283 5.35 -24.55 5.32
C SER A 283 4.76 -25.91 4.99
N GLN A 284 3.50 -26.12 5.35
CA GLN A 284 2.80 -27.35 5.01
C GLN A 284 2.40 -27.43 3.53
N THR A 285 2.42 -26.32 2.78
CA THR A 285 1.79 -26.20 1.45
C THR A 285 2.61 -25.47 0.38
N LEU A 286 3.62 -24.66 0.74
CA LEU A 286 4.51 -24.05 -0.26
C LEU A 286 5.27 -25.13 -1.06
N GLY A 287 5.39 -24.91 -2.38
CA GLY A 287 6.12 -25.80 -3.29
C GLY A 287 5.39 -27.09 -3.70
N LYS A 288 4.25 -27.41 -3.08
CA LYS A 288 3.39 -28.53 -3.48
C LYS A 288 2.45 -28.07 -4.60
N LYS A 289 2.41 -28.83 -5.71
CA LYS A 289 1.48 -28.59 -6.83
C LYS A 289 0.06 -29.00 -6.44
#